data_AF-T0Z8K0-F1
#
_entry.id   AF-T0Z8K0-F1
#
_cell.length_a   1.000
_cell.length_b   1.000
_cell.length_c   1.000
_cell.angle_alpha   90.00
_cell.angle_beta   90.00
_cell.angle_gamma   90.00
#
_symmetry.space_group_name_H-M   'P 1'
#
loop_
_entity.id
_entity.type
_entity.pdbx_description
1 polymer ?
#
loop_
_entity_poly.entity_id
_entity_poly.type
_entity_poly.pdbx_seq_one_letter_code
_entity_poly.pdbx_strand_id
1 'polypeptide(L)'
;MFLRPRDRVRETWTGRRLGPEGAIRELGADQAFPIGDLGKVLPGILEGAERIYYTMGQNEAFDHEILGWINRLRERSRQGVVAPEAFVSLDQLIHEMRLFKSAAEVVEMRKAARISVAAHRRVMARLEPGLHEYEVVAEVLHEFVREGFEEAYTTIAGGGANACVLHYVENRDVLHAGDLLL
;
A
#
# COMPACT_ATOMS: atom_id res chain seq x y z
N MET A 1 -8.05 15.32 -6.85
CA MET A 1 -7.87 14.28 -5.82
C MET A 1 -9.08 14.23 -4.90
N PHE A 2 -9.55 13.05 -4.49
CA PHE A 2 -10.70 12.93 -3.58
C PHE A 2 -10.22 12.41 -2.22
N LEU A 3 -10.53 13.12 -1.13
CA LEU A 3 -10.06 12.76 0.22
C LEU A 3 -11.17 12.86 1.26
N ARG A 4 -10.99 12.18 2.39
CA ARG A 4 -11.83 12.41 3.57
C ARG A 4 -11.67 13.87 4.03
N PRO A 5 -12.76 14.62 4.24
CA PRO A 5 -12.66 15.97 4.78
C PRO A 5 -12.12 15.92 6.22
N ARG A 6 -11.58 17.06 6.65
CA ARG A 6 -11.23 17.27 8.05
C ARG A 6 -12.48 17.17 8.91
N ASP A 7 -12.34 16.52 10.05
CA ASP A 7 -13.45 16.25 10.97
C ASP A 7 -12.90 16.35 12.39
N ARG A 8 -13.21 17.45 13.08
CA ARG A 8 -12.64 17.74 14.40
C ARG A 8 -12.89 16.62 15.41
N VAL A 9 -14.08 16.01 15.36
CA VAL A 9 -14.43 14.93 16.28
C VAL A 9 -13.55 13.73 15.95
N ARG A 10 -13.56 13.24 14.71
CA ARG A 10 -12.77 12.06 14.33
C ARG A 10 -11.27 12.27 14.46
N GLU A 11 -10.78 13.48 14.20
CA GLU A 11 -9.36 13.80 14.37
C GLU A 11 -8.90 13.75 15.82
N THR A 12 -9.82 13.96 16.78
CA THR A 12 -9.57 13.74 18.21
C THR A 12 -9.34 12.27 18.53
N TRP A 13 -10.03 11.35 17.84
CA TRP A 13 -9.98 9.92 18.13
C TRP A 13 -8.96 9.13 17.30
N THR A 14 -8.78 9.50 16.03
CA THR A 14 -8.07 8.67 15.03
C THR A 14 -6.91 9.38 14.35
N GLY A 15 -6.57 10.59 14.82
CA GLY A 15 -5.49 11.40 14.25
C GLY A 15 -5.94 12.31 13.11
N ARG A 16 -5.04 13.24 12.75
CA ARG A 16 -5.31 14.32 11.78
C ARG A 16 -5.59 13.76 10.39
N ARG A 17 -6.43 14.47 9.63
CA ARG A 17 -6.64 14.22 8.20
C ARG A 17 -6.07 15.38 7.40
N LEU A 18 -5.49 15.06 6.26
CA LEU A 18 -4.96 16.05 5.33
C LEU A 18 -6.08 16.96 4.79
N GLY A 19 -7.22 16.37 4.42
CA GLY A 19 -8.35 17.05 3.82
C GLY A 19 -8.08 17.51 2.37
N PRO A 20 -9.12 17.96 1.64
CA PRO A 20 -8.98 18.50 0.29
C PRO A 20 -7.99 19.66 0.20
N GLU A 21 -8.04 20.59 1.16
CA GLU A 21 -7.17 21.77 1.14
C GLU A 21 -5.71 21.41 1.39
N GLY A 22 -5.46 20.39 2.22
CA GLY A 22 -4.11 19.86 2.43
C GLY A 22 -3.57 19.15 1.19
N ALA A 23 -4.40 18.43 0.44
CA ALA A 23 -3.95 17.77 -0.79
C ALA A 23 -3.46 18.74 -1.87
N ILE A 24 -4.09 19.92 -1.99
CA ILE A 24 -3.61 20.96 -2.91
C ILE A 24 -2.28 21.53 -2.42
N ARG A 25 -2.19 21.92 -1.14
CA ARG A 25 -0.99 22.59 -0.60
C ARG A 25 0.22 21.68 -0.46
N GLU A 26 0.02 20.44 -0.03
CA GLU A 26 1.09 19.54 0.41
C GLU A 26 1.42 18.46 -0.62
N LEU A 27 0.44 18.01 -1.40
CA LEU A 27 0.64 16.97 -2.43
C LEU A 27 0.67 17.53 -3.85
N GLY A 28 0.47 18.84 -4.02
CA GLY A 28 0.51 19.52 -5.32
C GLY A 28 -0.65 19.15 -6.26
N ALA A 29 -1.79 18.70 -5.73
CA ALA A 29 -2.96 18.45 -6.56
C ALA A 29 -3.56 19.77 -7.07
N ASP A 30 -3.93 19.85 -8.35
CA ASP A 30 -4.56 21.07 -8.91
C ASP A 30 -5.95 21.33 -8.32
N GLN A 31 -6.68 20.25 -8.04
CA GLN A 31 -8.02 20.29 -7.45
C GLN A 31 -8.20 19.14 -6.46
N ALA A 32 -8.94 19.40 -5.39
CA ALA A 32 -9.33 18.37 -4.44
C ALA A 32 -10.75 18.54 -3.90
N PHE A 33 -11.40 17.42 -3.62
CA PHE A 33 -12.81 17.37 -3.20
C PHE A 33 -13.03 16.38 -2.04
N PRO A 34 -14.10 16.54 -1.24
CA PRO A 34 -14.53 15.50 -0.31
C PRO A 34 -14.84 14.19 -1.03
N ILE A 35 -14.37 13.06 -0.48
CA ILE A 35 -14.59 11.73 -1.07
C ILE A 35 -16.08 11.37 -1.20
N GLY A 36 -16.93 11.91 -0.32
CA GLY A 36 -18.39 11.71 -0.40
C GLY A 36 -19.04 12.40 -1.61
N ASP A 37 -18.35 13.33 -2.26
CA ASP A 37 -18.83 14.01 -3.47
C ASP A 37 -18.32 13.35 -4.76
N LEU A 38 -17.62 12.22 -4.67
CA LEU A 38 -17.07 11.49 -5.81
C LEU A 38 -18.11 11.25 -6.90
N GLY A 39 -19.27 10.67 -6.55
CA GLY A 39 -20.34 10.39 -7.52
C GLY A 39 -21.07 11.63 -8.07
N LYS A 40 -20.83 12.81 -7.51
CA LYS A 40 -21.36 14.10 -8.01
C LYS A 40 -20.40 14.76 -8.99
N VAL A 41 -19.11 14.72 -8.67
CA VAL A 41 -18.06 15.44 -9.42
C VAL A 41 -17.50 14.58 -10.55
N LEU A 42 -17.22 13.30 -10.28
CA LEU A 42 -16.52 12.43 -11.22
C LEU A 42 -17.25 12.24 -12.57
N PRO A 43 -18.60 12.13 -12.64
CA PRO A 43 -19.30 12.07 -13.93
C PRO A 43 -19.04 13.30 -14.81
N GLY A 44 -18.92 14.49 -14.23
CA GLY A 44 -18.59 15.70 -14.99
C GLY A 44 -17.15 15.74 -15.49
N ILE A 45 -16.22 15.06 -14.79
CA ILE A 45 -14.83 14.88 -15.25
C ILE A 45 -14.75 13.83 -16.37
N LEU A 46 -15.61 12.82 -16.32
CA LEU A 46 -15.69 11.77 -17.35
C LEU A 46 -16.36 12.25 -18.64
N GLU A 47 -17.21 13.28 -18.57
CA GLU A 47 -17.85 13.88 -19.73
C GLU A 47 -16.80 14.44 -20.71
N GLY A 48 -16.79 13.92 -21.94
CA GLY A 48 -15.83 14.28 -22.98
C GLY A 48 -14.49 13.54 -22.93
N ALA A 49 -14.23 12.70 -21.92
CA ALA A 49 -13.01 11.91 -21.88
C ALA A 49 -13.05 10.76 -22.89
N GLU A 50 -11.96 10.53 -23.63
CA GLU A 50 -11.88 9.46 -24.62
C GLU A 50 -11.73 8.07 -23.99
N ARG A 51 -10.94 7.99 -22.91
CA ARG A 51 -10.54 6.72 -22.26
C ARG A 51 -10.49 6.89 -20.75
N ILE A 52 -10.78 5.81 -20.05
CA ILE A 52 -10.64 5.70 -18.59
C ILE A 52 -9.49 4.74 -18.29
N TYR A 53 -8.47 5.22 -17.59
CA TYR A 53 -7.39 4.38 -17.07
C TYR A 53 -7.78 3.87 -15.69
N TYR A 54 -8.29 2.65 -15.64
CA TYR A 54 -8.80 2.00 -14.43
C TYR A 54 -8.80 0.48 -14.64
N THR A 55 -8.27 -0.27 -13.67
CA THR A 55 -8.32 -1.74 -13.73
C THR A 55 -9.63 -2.26 -13.14
N MET A 56 -10.56 -2.64 -14.02
CA MET A 56 -11.80 -3.32 -13.65
C MET A 56 -11.51 -4.68 -13.00
N GLY A 57 -12.37 -5.10 -12.07
CA GLY A 57 -12.34 -6.41 -11.42
C GLY A 57 -11.62 -6.43 -10.07
N GLN A 58 -11.02 -5.31 -9.64
CA GLN A 58 -10.34 -5.21 -8.33
C GLN A 58 -11.28 -4.78 -7.21
N ASN A 59 -12.37 -4.06 -7.52
CA ASN A 59 -13.35 -3.61 -6.55
C ASN A 59 -14.74 -3.61 -7.19
N GLU A 60 -15.49 -4.69 -6.99
CA GLU A 60 -16.80 -4.89 -7.59
C GLU A 60 -17.78 -3.73 -7.31
N ALA A 61 -17.79 -3.22 -6.07
CA ALA A 61 -18.65 -2.10 -5.71
C ALA A 61 -18.33 -0.83 -6.50
N PHE A 62 -17.04 -0.52 -6.64
CA PHE A 62 -16.61 0.67 -7.37
C PHE A 62 -16.71 0.50 -8.89
N ASP A 63 -16.49 -0.71 -9.40
CA ASP A 63 -16.74 -1.07 -10.80
C ASP A 63 -18.19 -0.78 -11.20
N HIS A 64 -19.15 -1.17 -10.35
CA HIS A 64 -20.56 -0.88 -10.56
C HIS A 64 -20.86 0.62 -10.55
N GLU A 65 -20.24 1.39 -9.65
CA GLU A 65 -20.40 2.85 -9.62
C GLU A 65 -19.92 3.52 -10.91
N ILE A 66 -18.69 3.19 -11.36
CA ILE A 66 -18.10 3.75 -12.58
C ILE A 66 -18.96 3.40 -13.80
N LEU A 67 -19.36 2.15 -13.96
CA LEU A 67 -20.22 1.71 -15.06
C LEU A 67 -21.57 2.43 -15.03
N GLY A 68 -22.14 2.61 -13.84
CA GLY A 68 -23.37 3.38 -13.65
C GLY A 68 -23.23 4.84 -14.06
N TRP A 69 -22.09 5.48 -13.78
CA TRP A 69 -21.81 6.86 -14.19
C TRP A 69 -21.68 6.99 -15.70
N ILE A 70 -20.96 6.07 -16.34
CA ILE A 70 -20.82 6.02 -17.80
C ILE A 70 -22.17 5.80 -18.47
N ASN A 71 -23.00 4.90 -17.95
CA ASN A 71 -24.34 4.65 -18.50
C ASN A 71 -25.22 5.92 -18.45
N ARG A 72 -25.19 6.68 -17.34
CA ARG A 72 -25.90 7.96 -17.25
C ARG A 72 -25.38 9.02 -18.22
N LEU A 73 -24.08 9.04 -18.50
CA LEU A 73 -23.52 9.92 -19.53
C LEU A 73 -24.00 9.51 -20.94
N ARG A 74 -24.05 8.20 -21.23
CA ARG A 74 -24.56 7.67 -22.51
C ARG A 74 -26.03 8.00 -22.74
N GLU A 75 -26.86 7.99 -21.71
CA GLU A 75 -28.27 8.41 -21.78
C GLU A 75 -28.41 9.89 -22.22
N ARG A 76 -27.43 10.72 -21.89
CA ARG A 76 -27.38 12.14 -22.29
C ARG A 76 -26.71 12.37 -23.65
N SER A 77 -26.34 11.33 -24.40
CA SER A 77 -25.71 11.46 -25.73
C SER A 77 -26.50 12.32 -26.71
N ARG A 78 -27.83 12.25 -26.67
CA ARG A 78 -28.73 13.09 -27.49
C ARG A 78 -28.63 14.59 -27.18
N GLN A 79 -28.07 14.96 -26.03
CA GLN A 79 -27.80 16.34 -25.61
C GLN A 79 -26.37 16.79 -25.96
N GLY A 80 -25.62 15.98 -26.72
CA GLY A 80 -24.23 16.27 -27.11
C GLY A 80 -23.18 15.80 -26.11
N VAL A 81 -23.58 15.10 -25.04
CA VAL A 81 -22.65 14.55 -24.03
C VAL A 81 -21.91 13.36 -24.62
N VAL A 82 -20.58 13.39 -24.58
CA VAL A 82 -19.74 12.26 -24.99
C VAL A 82 -19.32 11.47 -23.76
N ALA A 83 -19.67 10.19 -23.72
CA ALA A 83 -19.24 9.28 -22.67
C ALA A 83 -17.96 8.53 -23.10
N PRO A 84 -17.07 8.18 -22.16
CA PRO A 84 -15.89 7.39 -22.49
C PRO A 84 -16.25 6.02 -23.07
N GLU A 85 -15.50 5.60 -24.09
CA GLU A 85 -15.77 4.35 -24.82
C GLU A 85 -14.80 3.22 -24.47
N ALA A 86 -13.61 3.55 -23.94
CA ALA A 86 -12.57 2.57 -23.66
C ALA A 86 -12.11 2.59 -22.20
N PHE A 87 -11.91 1.40 -21.65
CA PHE A 87 -11.15 1.17 -20.43
C PHE A 87 -9.75 0.68 -20.78
N VAL A 88 -8.75 1.23 -20.09
CA VAL A 88 -7.36 0.79 -20.19
C VAL A 88 -6.92 0.35 -18.80
N SER A 89 -6.35 -0.87 -18.70
CA SER A 89 -5.80 -1.36 -17.44
C SER A 89 -4.64 -0.46 -17.01
N LEU A 90 -4.85 0.26 -15.91
CA LEU A 90 -3.85 1.17 -15.36
C LEU A 90 -2.64 0.40 -14.82
N ASP A 91 -2.89 -0.76 -14.22
CA ASP A 91 -1.84 -1.55 -13.56
C ASP A 91 -0.74 -1.98 -14.52
N GLN A 92 -1.06 -2.35 -15.76
CA GLN A 92 -0.04 -2.73 -16.74
C GLN A 92 0.97 -1.60 -16.99
N LEU A 93 0.48 -0.36 -17.09
CA LEU A 93 1.33 0.81 -17.32
C LEU A 93 2.13 1.15 -16.06
N ILE A 94 1.47 1.16 -14.89
CA ILE A 94 2.12 1.49 -13.62
C ILE A 94 3.13 0.42 -13.21
N HIS A 95 2.88 -0.86 -13.49
CA HIS A 95 3.83 -1.94 -13.19
C HIS A 95 5.11 -1.81 -13.99
N GLU A 96 5.02 -1.47 -15.28
CA GLU A 96 6.20 -1.21 -16.12
C GLU A 96 7.01 -0.03 -15.58
N MET A 97 6.33 1.06 -15.18
CA MET A 97 6.99 2.20 -14.54
C MET A 97 7.67 1.80 -13.23
N ARG A 98 7.00 1.01 -12.37
CA ARG A 98 7.53 0.53 -11.09
C ARG A 98 8.66 -0.49 -11.26
N LEU A 99 8.79 -1.13 -12.42
CA LEU A 99 9.86 -2.08 -12.71
C LEU A 99 11.23 -1.37 -12.69
N PHE A 100 11.31 -0.20 -13.33
CA PHE A 100 12.53 0.59 -13.46
C PHE A 100 12.60 1.69 -12.39
N LYS A 101 13.48 1.52 -11.41
CA LYS A 101 13.58 2.43 -10.26
C LYS A 101 14.36 3.68 -10.66
N SER A 102 13.85 4.83 -10.25
CA SER A 102 14.62 6.08 -10.25
C SER A 102 15.80 6.02 -9.28
N ALA A 103 16.77 6.93 -9.45
CA ALA A 103 17.90 7.02 -8.55
C ALA A 103 17.48 7.26 -7.08
N ALA A 104 16.42 8.04 -6.86
CA ALA A 104 15.87 8.29 -5.52
C ALA A 104 15.28 7.01 -4.90
N GLU A 105 14.52 6.22 -5.67
CA GLU A 105 13.97 4.94 -5.18
C GLU A 105 15.09 3.94 -4.84
N VAL A 106 16.15 3.88 -5.66
CA VAL A 106 17.31 3.02 -5.35
C VAL A 106 18.00 3.44 -4.06
N VAL A 107 18.06 4.75 -3.75
CA VAL A 107 18.59 5.24 -2.47
C VAL A 107 17.76 4.73 -1.30
N GLU A 108 16.43 4.82 -1.38
CA GLU A 108 15.54 4.31 -0.33
C GLU A 108 15.61 2.77 -0.21
N MET A 109 15.69 2.04 -1.32
CA MET A 109 15.89 0.58 -1.29
C MET A 109 17.21 0.19 -0.61
N ARG A 110 18.30 0.94 -0.86
CA ARG A 110 19.58 0.71 -0.17
C ARG A 110 19.49 0.99 1.32
N LYS A 111 18.72 2.03 1.71
CA LYS A 111 18.47 2.33 3.12
C LYS A 111 17.71 1.19 3.79
N ALA A 112 16.64 0.69 3.17
CA ALA A 112 15.89 -0.47 3.66
C ALA A 112 16.80 -1.70 3.80
N ALA A 113 17.60 -2.03 2.78
CA ALA A 113 18.54 -3.14 2.84
C ALA A 113 19.58 -3.02 3.96
N ARG A 114 20.13 -1.81 4.18
CA ARG A 114 21.07 -1.55 5.29
C ARG A 114 20.43 -1.87 6.65
N ILE A 115 19.18 -1.46 6.83
CA ILE A 115 18.41 -1.68 8.07
C ILE A 115 18.12 -3.17 8.24
N SER A 116 17.67 -3.87 7.19
CA SER A 116 17.49 -5.33 7.21
C SER A 116 18.78 -6.08 7.57
N VAL A 117 19.91 -5.68 7.00
CA VAL A 117 21.22 -6.27 7.34
C VAL A 117 21.58 -6.02 8.81
N ALA A 118 21.30 -4.84 9.35
CA ALA A 118 21.52 -4.55 10.77
C ALA A 118 20.65 -5.45 11.66
N ALA A 119 19.40 -5.68 11.29
CA ALA A 119 18.48 -6.54 12.02
C ALA A 119 18.95 -8.00 12.04
N HIS A 120 19.33 -8.57 10.89
CA HIS A 120 19.89 -9.92 10.83
C HIS A 120 21.19 -10.05 11.62
N ARG A 121 22.08 -9.04 11.58
CA ARG A 121 23.31 -9.04 12.40
C ARG A 121 23.03 -8.98 13.88
N ARG A 122 22.00 -8.22 14.28
CA ARG A 122 21.55 -8.15 15.67
C ARG A 122 21.03 -9.49 16.16
N VAL A 123 20.22 -10.17 15.35
CA VAL A 123 19.78 -11.55 15.62
C VAL A 123 20.98 -12.48 15.81
N MET A 124 21.92 -12.50 14.86
CA MET A 124 23.11 -13.36 14.94
C MET A 124 23.97 -13.10 16.19
N ALA A 125 23.99 -11.86 16.70
CA ALA A 125 24.74 -11.52 17.91
C ALA A 125 24.02 -11.88 19.22
N ARG A 126 22.71 -12.14 19.16
CA ARG A 126 21.84 -12.46 20.31
C ARG A 126 21.42 -13.93 20.36
N LEU A 127 21.62 -14.66 19.26
CA LEU A 127 21.15 -16.02 19.10
C LEU A 127 21.84 -16.97 20.08
N GLU A 128 21.06 -17.67 20.89
CA GLU A 128 21.51 -18.72 21.78
C GLU A 128 20.46 -19.85 21.86
N PRO A 129 20.89 -21.11 22.10
CA PRO A 129 19.94 -22.20 22.35
C PRO A 129 19.05 -21.89 23.55
N GLY A 130 17.77 -22.23 23.44
CA GLY A 130 16.76 -22.00 24.48
C GLY A 130 15.89 -20.76 24.29
N LEU A 131 16.26 -19.85 23.38
CA LEU A 131 15.35 -18.79 22.94
C LEU A 131 14.16 -19.37 22.16
N HIS A 132 13.04 -18.66 22.18
CA HIS A 132 11.95 -18.92 21.25
C HIS A 132 12.14 -18.14 19.95
N GLU A 133 11.58 -18.66 18.87
CA GLU A 133 11.57 -17.99 17.56
C GLU A 133 10.94 -16.59 17.61
N TYR A 134 9.89 -16.34 18.42
CA TYR A 134 9.33 -14.99 18.56
C TYR A 134 10.30 -13.99 19.21
N GLU A 135 11.26 -14.46 20.01
CA GLU A 135 12.29 -13.60 20.60
C GLU A 135 13.25 -13.12 19.50
N VAL A 136 13.51 -13.96 18.50
CA VAL A 136 14.21 -13.56 17.27
C VAL A 136 13.41 -12.51 16.49
N VAL A 137 12.11 -12.73 16.31
CA VAL A 137 11.23 -11.75 15.64
C VAL A 137 11.26 -10.40 16.37
N ALA A 138 11.25 -10.41 17.70
CA ALA A 138 11.33 -9.19 18.50
C ALA A 138 12.64 -8.42 18.26
N GLU A 139 13.78 -9.11 18.11
CA GLU A 139 15.06 -8.47 17.80
C GLU A 139 15.06 -7.81 16.40
N VAL A 140 14.42 -8.43 15.41
CA VAL A 140 14.26 -7.87 14.06
C VAL A 140 13.39 -6.61 14.10
N LEU A 141 12.20 -6.71 14.68
CA LEU A 141 11.24 -5.60 14.77
C LEU A 141 11.80 -4.43 15.57
N HIS A 142 12.53 -4.71 16.65
CA HIS A 142 13.20 -3.66 17.43
C HIS A 142 14.16 -2.84 16.55
N GLU A 143 14.96 -3.48 15.70
CA GLU A 143 15.90 -2.78 14.83
C GLU A 143 15.17 -1.93 13.77
N PHE A 144 14.06 -2.44 13.22
CA PHE A 144 13.25 -1.69 12.25
C PHE A 144 12.63 -0.46 12.90
N VAL A 145 11.98 -0.62 14.05
CA VAL A 145 11.32 0.47 14.78
C VAL A 145 12.34 1.53 15.22
N ARG A 146 13.55 1.13 15.63
CA ARG A 146 14.62 2.07 16.00
C ARG A 146 15.01 2.99 14.84
N GLU A 147 14.95 2.49 13.61
CA GLU A 147 15.26 3.27 12.40
C GLU A 147 14.00 3.97 11.83
N GLY A 148 12.84 3.81 12.46
CA GLY A 148 11.56 4.40 12.03
C GLY A 148 10.85 3.63 10.91
N PHE A 149 11.07 2.31 10.82
CA PHE A 149 10.48 1.43 9.81
C PHE A 149 9.63 0.33 10.45
N GLU A 150 8.76 -0.24 9.62
CA GLU A 150 7.99 -1.45 9.90
C GLU A 150 8.44 -2.59 8.96
N GLU A 151 8.05 -3.82 9.28
CA GLU A 151 8.35 -4.96 8.41
C GLU A 151 7.57 -4.89 7.09
N ALA A 152 8.18 -5.35 5.99
CA ALA A 152 7.54 -5.35 4.68
C ALA A 152 6.59 -6.56 4.48
N TYR A 153 6.80 -7.61 5.26
CA TYR A 153 6.02 -8.84 5.34
C TYR A 153 6.28 -9.47 6.72
N THR A 154 5.40 -10.37 7.14
CA THR A 154 5.53 -11.05 8.44
C THR A 154 6.87 -11.79 8.51
N THR A 155 7.67 -11.46 9.51
CA THR A 155 8.97 -12.08 9.75
C THR A 155 8.86 -13.60 9.90
N ILE A 156 9.76 -14.33 9.26
CA ILE A 156 9.94 -15.79 9.38
C ILE A 156 11.15 -16.02 10.28
N ALA A 157 10.98 -16.82 11.33
CA ALA A 157 12.04 -17.31 12.20
C ALA A 157 11.81 -18.81 12.42
N GLY A 158 12.32 -19.64 11.51
CA GLY A 158 12.10 -21.08 11.53
C GLY A 158 13.33 -21.85 12.00
N GLY A 159 13.29 -22.41 13.22
CA GLY A 159 14.32 -23.29 13.76
C GLY A 159 14.17 -24.73 13.29
N GLY A 160 15.28 -25.40 12.97
CA GLY A 160 15.31 -26.84 12.68
C GLY A 160 14.37 -27.22 11.53
N ALA A 161 13.39 -28.09 11.82
CA ALA A 161 12.41 -28.54 10.82
C ALA A 161 11.47 -27.42 10.34
N ASN A 162 11.27 -26.35 11.13
CA ASN A 162 10.42 -25.23 10.76
C ASN A 162 11.00 -24.43 9.59
N ALA A 163 12.33 -24.43 9.42
CA ALA A 163 13.01 -23.83 8.26
C ALA A 163 12.58 -24.46 6.91
N CYS A 164 11.99 -25.66 6.93
CA CYS A 164 11.49 -26.34 5.73
C CYS A 164 10.07 -25.91 5.33
N VAL A 165 9.42 -25.03 6.11
CA VAL A 165 8.08 -24.50 5.83
C VAL A 165 8.20 -23.08 5.29
N LEU A 166 7.91 -22.88 4.00
CA LEU A 166 8.26 -21.66 3.26
C LEU A 166 7.64 -20.36 3.81
N HIS A 167 6.46 -20.44 4.43
CA HIS A 167 5.77 -19.30 5.03
C HIS A 167 5.50 -19.56 6.52
N TYR A 168 6.48 -20.15 7.22
CA TYR A 168 6.40 -20.37 8.67
C TYR A 168 6.38 -19.03 9.41
N VAL A 169 5.24 -18.68 9.99
CA VAL A 169 5.05 -17.41 10.71
C VAL A 169 4.50 -17.63 12.12
N GLU A 170 4.33 -18.90 12.52
CA GLU A 170 3.95 -19.30 13.87
C GLU A 170 5.00 -18.84 14.89
N ASN A 171 6.29 -18.92 14.54
CA ASN A 171 7.43 -18.36 15.27
C ASN A 171 7.34 -18.58 16.79
N ARG A 172 7.08 -19.80 17.24
CA ARG A 172 6.75 -20.08 18.64
C ARG A 172 7.57 -21.20 19.27
N ASP A 173 8.30 -21.95 18.47
CA ASP A 173 9.03 -23.10 18.97
C ASP A 173 10.35 -22.63 19.60
N VAL A 174 10.91 -23.49 20.46
CA VAL A 174 12.19 -23.24 21.13
C VAL A 174 13.33 -23.62 20.20
N LEU A 175 14.33 -22.76 20.09
CA LEU A 175 15.53 -22.98 19.32
C LEU A 175 16.46 -23.95 20.06
N HIS A 176 16.84 -25.04 19.41
CA HIS A 176 17.67 -26.07 20.00
C HIS A 176 19.14 -25.98 19.54
N ALA A 177 20.05 -26.44 20.40
CA ALA A 177 21.46 -26.50 20.07
C ALA A 177 21.71 -27.49 18.91
N GLY A 178 22.42 -27.04 17.88
CA GLY A 178 22.72 -27.85 16.69
C GLY A 178 21.75 -27.63 15.53
N ASP A 179 20.61 -26.98 15.76
CA ASP A 179 19.68 -26.60 14.70
C ASP A 179 20.15 -25.37 13.93
N LEU A 180 19.74 -25.29 12.68
CA LEU A 180 19.81 -24.06 11.89
C LEU A 180 18.56 -23.21 12.13
N LEU A 181 18.69 -21.90 11.93
CA LEU A 181 17.60 -20.94 11.94
C LEU A 181 17.54 -20.26 10.56
N LEU A 182 16.36 -20.27 9.95
CA LEU A 182 16.04 -19.53 8.72
C LEU A 182 15.27 -18.24 9.06
#